data_AF-W2DRP0-F1
#
_entry.id   AF-W2DRP0-F1
#
_cell.length_a   1.000
_cell.length_b   1.000
_cell.length_c   1.000
_cell.angle_alpha   90.00
_cell.angle_beta   90.00
_cell.angle_gamma   90.00
#
_symmetry.space_group_name_H-M   'P 1'
#
loop_
_entity.id
_entity.type
_entity.pdbx_description
1 polymer ?
#
loop_
_entity_poly.entity_id
_entity_poly.type
_entity_poly.pdbx_seq_one_letter_code
_entity_poly.pdbx_strand_id
1 'polypeptide(L)'
;MSAMFLSLNCLRCALPSLLIMMVGSAGAATKVRAPYIDDDFLCRVQPLPAVVQHLTGEAWKLNTRGKMIPLLEGMSIDEQEGVKTSASAFVSLLLGDGSRVVLPSDSQVRLHLEKKLSIPRVVLEQGQAEAYVIKRASDHDRFQIVTPVGVLGVRGTHFRVRNDAERSLLEVLDGQVAANRDRTGEIKVAARQGLLFKKQGDLNPVELLAAPKLIGQDGQKGDAPVWSLYLRPLPGAQRYRAQVATDKTFMNIKQENFSSTPKMSFTGLKASFYHVRLSAYDENGLEGETGVYDIFYYPPTAQVR
;
A
#
# COMPACT_ATOMS: atom_id res chain seq x y z
N MET A 1 -85.66 8.63 -37.19
CA MET A 1 -84.61 8.34 -36.19
C MET A 1 -83.96 7.02 -36.58
N SER A 2 -82.82 7.08 -37.27
CA SER A 2 -82.09 5.90 -37.76
C SER A 2 -80.61 6.26 -37.87
N ALA A 3 -79.75 5.51 -37.19
CA ALA A 3 -78.29 5.36 -37.35
C ALA A 3 -77.84 4.45 -36.17
N MET A 4 -77.40 3.19 -36.33
CA MET A 4 -76.24 2.63 -37.05
C MET A 4 -74.89 2.86 -36.30
N PHE A 5 -74.19 1.73 -36.11
CA PHE A 5 -72.74 1.52 -35.95
C PHE A 5 -72.11 1.12 -34.60
N LEU A 6 -71.38 0.00 -34.71
CA LEU A 6 -70.31 -0.56 -33.88
C LEU A 6 -69.20 0.45 -33.57
N SER A 7 -68.49 0.26 -32.44
CA SER A 7 -67.02 0.36 -32.41
C SER A 7 -66.42 -0.33 -31.19
N LEU A 8 -65.42 -1.18 -31.45
CA LEU A 8 -64.41 -1.66 -30.52
C LEU A 8 -63.66 -0.47 -29.88
N ASN A 9 -63.25 -0.62 -28.62
CA ASN A 9 -62.19 0.20 -28.02
C ASN A 9 -61.37 -0.66 -27.05
N CYS A 10 -60.25 -1.19 -27.54
CA CYS A 10 -59.21 -1.83 -26.72
C CYS A 10 -58.08 -0.82 -26.50
N LEU A 11 -57.81 -0.53 -25.22
CA LEU A 11 -56.84 0.45 -24.73
C LEU A 11 -55.42 0.17 -25.26
N ARG A 12 -54.82 1.19 -25.89
CA ARG A 12 -53.38 1.28 -26.16
C ARG A 12 -52.66 1.76 -24.89
N CYS A 13 -51.80 0.92 -24.30
CA CYS A 13 -50.80 1.35 -23.32
C CYS A 13 -49.50 1.72 -24.07
N ALA A 14 -49.12 2.99 -24.02
CA ALA A 14 -47.83 3.50 -24.47
C ALA A 14 -46.85 3.51 -23.28
N LEU A 15 -45.72 2.80 -23.41
CA LEU A 15 -44.59 2.86 -22.47
C LEU A 15 -43.53 3.83 -23.02
N PRO A 16 -42.96 4.73 -22.20
CA PRO A 16 -41.94 5.67 -22.66
C PRO A 16 -40.57 4.97 -22.74
N SER A 17 -39.88 5.14 -23.87
CA SER A 17 -38.50 4.71 -24.07
C SER A 17 -37.56 5.51 -23.17
N LEU A 18 -36.97 4.85 -22.17
CA LEU A 18 -35.92 5.40 -21.32
C LEU A 18 -34.59 5.37 -22.08
N LEU A 19 -34.13 6.53 -22.54
CA LEU A 19 -32.84 6.70 -23.20
C LEU A 19 -31.72 6.64 -22.14
N ILE A 20 -31.11 5.47 -21.96
CA ILE A 20 -29.95 5.29 -21.09
C ILE A 20 -28.73 5.92 -21.79
N MET A 21 -28.31 7.09 -21.32
CA MET A 21 -27.00 7.64 -21.66
C MET A 21 -25.91 6.76 -21.04
N MET A 22 -25.32 5.89 -21.86
CA MET A 22 -24.08 5.20 -21.55
C MET A 22 -22.94 6.22 -21.54
N VAL A 23 -22.59 6.73 -20.35
CA VAL A 23 -21.32 7.43 -20.16
C VAL A 23 -20.22 6.39 -20.23
N GLY A 24 -19.65 6.21 -21.41
CA GLY A 24 -18.48 5.37 -21.62
C GLY A 24 -17.31 5.94 -20.82
N SER A 25 -16.91 5.23 -19.77
CA SER A 25 -15.61 5.43 -19.14
C SER A 25 -14.54 4.99 -20.13
N ALA A 26 -14.01 5.93 -20.91
CA ALA A 26 -12.80 5.72 -21.68
C ALA A 26 -11.64 5.53 -20.70
N GLY A 27 -11.41 4.29 -20.27
CA GLY A 27 -10.19 3.91 -19.59
C GLY A 27 -9.02 4.24 -20.50
N ALA A 28 -8.19 5.20 -20.10
CA ALA A 28 -6.96 5.51 -20.79
C ALA A 28 -6.13 4.22 -20.86
N ALA A 29 -5.98 3.66 -22.05
CA ALA A 29 -5.18 2.46 -22.25
C ALA A 29 -3.77 2.73 -21.71
N THR A 30 -3.38 1.98 -20.67
CA THR A 30 -2.04 1.99 -20.13
C THR A 30 -1.07 1.72 -21.27
N LYS A 31 -0.25 2.71 -21.63
CA LYS A 31 0.83 2.50 -22.60
C LYS A 31 1.86 1.59 -21.95
N VAL A 32 1.72 0.28 -22.17
CA VAL A 32 2.75 -0.70 -21.82
C VAL A 32 3.99 -0.33 -22.63
N ARG A 33 5.09 -0.02 -21.93
CA ARG A 33 6.36 0.29 -22.60
C ARG A 33 7.02 -1.01 -23.04
N ALA A 34 7.57 -1.02 -24.25
CA ALA A 34 8.27 -2.18 -24.78
C ALA A 34 9.49 -2.52 -23.92
N PRO A 35 9.84 -3.81 -23.75
CA PRO A 35 11.12 -4.21 -23.18
C PRO A 35 12.30 -3.53 -23.86
N TYR A 36 13.42 -3.40 -23.15
CA TYR A 36 14.66 -2.80 -23.66
C TYR A 36 15.83 -3.79 -23.55
N ILE A 37 16.90 -3.54 -24.30
CA ILE A 37 18.16 -4.27 -24.17
C ILE A 37 19.11 -3.44 -23.31
N ASP A 38 19.68 -4.03 -22.26
CA ASP A 38 20.67 -3.37 -21.40
C ASP A 38 22.09 -3.45 -21.97
N ASP A 39 23.05 -2.84 -21.27
CA ASP A 39 24.46 -2.82 -21.67
C ASP A 39 25.10 -4.23 -21.70
N ASP A 40 24.48 -5.22 -21.05
CA ASP A 40 24.90 -6.64 -21.06
C ASP A 40 24.19 -7.45 -22.17
N PHE A 41 23.49 -6.78 -23.09
CA PHE A 41 22.69 -7.38 -24.16
C PHE A 41 21.54 -8.28 -23.69
N LEU A 42 21.03 -8.05 -22.48
CA LEU A 42 19.91 -8.79 -21.93
C LEU A 42 18.59 -8.05 -22.16
N CYS A 43 17.53 -8.79 -22.54
CA CYS A 43 16.19 -8.23 -22.67
C CYS A 43 15.56 -8.02 -21.29
N ARG A 44 15.21 -6.77 -20.99
CA ARG A 44 14.69 -6.30 -19.72
C ARG A 44 13.30 -5.72 -19.87
N VAL A 45 12.44 -6.01 -18.92
CA VAL A 45 11.12 -5.37 -18.79
C VAL A 45 11.27 -3.92 -18.34
N GLN A 46 10.42 -3.04 -18.86
CA GLN A 46 10.33 -1.65 -18.39
C GLN A 46 9.65 -1.61 -17.01
N PRO A 47 10.28 -1.03 -15.98
CA PRO A 47 9.72 -1.04 -14.63
C PRO A 47 8.58 -0.02 -14.44
N LEU A 48 8.49 0.98 -15.32
CA LEU A 48 7.44 2.00 -15.34
C LEU A 48 6.71 1.99 -16.70
N PRO A 49 5.43 2.40 -16.76
CA PRO A 49 4.62 2.91 -15.64
C PRO A 49 4.24 1.81 -14.64
N ALA A 50 4.05 2.20 -13.38
CA ALA A 50 3.39 1.36 -12.38
C ALA A 50 1.87 1.43 -12.56
N VAL A 51 1.16 0.43 -12.05
CA VAL A 51 -0.32 0.37 -12.08
C VAL A 51 -0.85 0.31 -10.64
N VAL A 52 -1.91 1.06 -10.35
CA VAL A 52 -2.65 0.96 -9.09
C VAL A 52 -3.37 -0.38 -9.05
N GLN A 53 -2.80 -1.35 -8.32
CA GLN A 53 -3.36 -2.68 -8.18
C GLN A 53 -4.54 -2.71 -7.20
N HIS A 54 -4.42 -1.99 -6.09
CA HIS A 54 -5.47 -1.86 -5.09
C HIS A 54 -5.53 -0.43 -4.54
N LEU A 55 -6.74 0.02 -4.23
CA LEU A 55 -7.03 1.28 -3.56
C LEU A 55 -8.14 1.07 -2.52
N THR A 56 -7.86 1.43 -1.28
CA THR A 56 -8.87 1.64 -0.24
C THR A 56 -8.80 3.09 0.22
N GLY A 57 -9.95 3.73 0.44
CA GLY A 57 -10.02 5.13 0.86
C GLY A 57 -9.77 6.12 -0.29
N GLU A 58 -9.40 7.35 0.08
CA GLU A 58 -9.18 8.45 -0.87
C GLU A 58 -7.68 8.69 -1.13
N ALA A 59 -7.29 8.69 -2.39
CA ALA A 59 -5.92 8.97 -2.79
C ALA A 59 -5.91 9.81 -4.08
N TRP A 60 -4.77 10.44 -4.36
CA TRP A 60 -4.59 11.28 -5.54
C TRP A 60 -3.33 10.87 -6.31
N LYS A 61 -3.46 10.84 -7.63
CA LYS A 61 -2.33 10.91 -8.54
C LYS A 61 -1.81 12.36 -8.55
N LEU A 62 -0.51 12.51 -8.39
CA LEU A 62 0.21 13.76 -8.62
C LEU A 62 0.76 13.71 -10.04
N ASN A 63 0.30 14.60 -10.92
CA ASN A 63 0.92 14.69 -12.25
C ASN A 63 2.30 15.37 -12.16
N THR A 64 3.00 15.47 -13.30
CA THR A 64 4.34 16.07 -13.39
C THR A 64 4.41 17.54 -12.96
N ARG A 65 3.27 18.24 -12.90
CA ARG A 65 3.15 19.64 -12.41
C ARG A 65 2.70 19.71 -10.94
N GLY A 66 2.56 18.58 -10.26
CA GLY A 66 2.06 18.48 -8.89
C GLY A 66 0.54 18.64 -8.74
N LYS A 67 -0.23 18.70 -9.83
CA LYS A 67 -1.69 18.76 -9.74
C LYS A 67 -2.23 17.42 -9.25
N MET A 68 -3.10 17.48 -8.25
CA MET A 68 -3.80 16.32 -7.69
C MET A 68 -5.00 15.94 -8.57
N ILE A 69 -5.10 14.67 -8.91
CA ILE A 69 -6.20 14.05 -9.65
C ILE A 69 -6.67 12.84 -8.83
N PRO A 70 -7.98 12.64 -8.58
CA PRO A 70 -8.45 11.45 -7.87
C PRO A 70 -7.87 10.17 -8.47
N LEU A 71 -7.27 9.34 -7.61
CA LEU A 71 -6.68 8.06 -8.01
C LEU A 71 -7.77 6.99 -8.09
N LEU A 72 -7.69 6.11 -9.09
CA LEU A 72 -8.57 4.95 -9.24
C LEU A 72 -7.72 3.69 -9.43
N GLU A 73 -8.26 2.54 -9.05
CA GLU A 73 -7.67 1.24 -9.39
C GLU A 73 -7.51 1.10 -10.92
N GLY A 74 -6.44 0.46 -11.36
CA GLY A 74 -6.07 0.33 -12.77
C GLY A 74 -5.40 1.56 -13.38
N MET A 75 -5.38 2.72 -12.70
CA MET A 75 -4.64 3.89 -13.21
C MET A 75 -3.15 3.62 -13.26
N SER A 76 -2.49 4.20 -14.27
CA SER A 76 -1.04 4.15 -14.41
C SER A 76 -0.37 5.36 -13.75
N ILE A 77 0.76 5.12 -13.09
CA ILE A 77 1.65 6.14 -12.53
C ILE A 77 2.99 6.01 -13.25
N ASP A 78 3.31 7.01 -14.06
CA ASP A 78 4.51 7.03 -14.88
C ASP A 78 5.64 7.86 -14.23
N GLU A 79 6.78 7.93 -14.90
CA GLU A 79 7.92 8.76 -14.50
C GLU A 79 7.49 10.22 -14.23
N GLN A 80 8.04 10.80 -13.16
CA GLN A 80 7.76 12.13 -12.61
C GLN A 80 6.33 12.32 -12.08
N GLU A 81 5.48 11.30 -12.14
CA GLU A 81 4.19 11.28 -11.48
C GLU A 81 4.31 10.68 -10.07
N GLY A 82 3.28 10.89 -9.26
CA GLY A 82 3.27 10.44 -7.88
C GLY A 82 1.92 10.00 -7.38
N VAL A 83 1.91 9.53 -6.15
CA VAL A 83 0.71 9.13 -5.41
C VAL A 83 0.76 9.77 -4.03
N LYS A 84 -0.40 10.28 -3.59
CA LYS A 84 -0.63 10.78 -2.24
C LYS A 84 -1.84 10.07 -1.65
N THR A 85 -1.69 9.47 -0.47
CA THR A 85 -2.78 8.84 0.29
C THR A 85 -3.31 9.78 1.38
N SER A 86 -4.61 9.70 1.68
CA SER A 86 -5.19 10.34 2.86
C SER A 86 -4.93 9.56 4.15
N ALA A 87 -5.39 10.07 5.29
CA ALA A 87 -5.23 9.47 6.62
C ALA A 87 -5.91 8.09 6.80
N SER A 88 -6.78 7.68 5.87
CA SER A 88 -7.48 6.39 5.91
C SER A 88 -7.36 5.61 4.60
N ALA A 89 -6.38 5.97 3.77
CA ALA A 89 -6.19 5.37 2.46
C ALA A 89 -4.98 4.44 2.39
N PHE A 90 -5.10 3.44 1.52
CA PHE A 90 -4.06 2.46 1.23
C PHE A 90 -3.98 2.25 -0.28
N VAL A 91 -2.78 2.32 -0.83
CA VAL A 91 -2.55 2.13 -2.27
C VAL A 91 -1.47 1.08 -2.47
N SER A 92 -1.74 0.09 -3.31
CA SER A 92 -0.71 -0.84 -3.78
C SER A 92 -0.41 -0.60 -5.25
N LEU A 93 0.86 -0.35 -5.54
CA LEU A 93 1.38 -0.15 -6.89
C LEU A 93 2.09 -1.42 -7.33
N LEU A 94 1.79 -1.87 -8.55
CA LEU A 94 2.52 -2.92 -9.25
C LEU A 94 3.40 -2.27 -10.31
N LEU A 95 4.71 -2.44 -10.20
CA LEU A 95 5.67 -1.99 -11.21
C LEU A 95 5.80 -3.02 -12.34
N GLY A 96 6.25 -2.57 -13.50
CA GLY A 96 6.41 -3.43 -14.68
C GLY A 96 7.51 -4.50 -14.54
N ASP A 97 8.39 -4.37 -13.54
CA ASP A 97 9.37 -5.38 -13.17
C ASP A 97 8.81 -6.47 -12.23
N GLY A 98 7.53 -6.34 -11.81
CA GLY A 98 6.86 -7.22 -10.87
C GLY A 98 7.05 -6.84 -9.40
N SER A 99 7.89 -5.84 -9.11
CA SER A 99 8.03 -5.28 -7.76
C SER A 99 6.73 -4.58 -7.33
N ARG A 100 6.45 -4.58 -6.03
CA ARG A 100 5.23 -3.96 -5.48
C ARG A 100 5.60 -2.93 -4.43
N VAL A 101 4.85 -1.84 -4.39
CA VAL A 101 5.00 -0.77 -3.40
C VAL A 101 3.65 -0.49 -2.77
N VAL A 102 3.54 -0.72 -1.47
CA VAL A 102 2.33 -0.44 -0.68
C VAL A 102 2.55 0.87 0.06
N LEU A 103 1.60 1.78 -0.08
CA LEU A 103 1.55 3.10 0.54
C LEU A 103 0.41 3.07 1.58
N PRO A 104 0.74 3.09 2.88
CA PRO A 104 -0.25 3.25 3.94
C PRO A 104 -0.84 4.66 3.98
N SER A 105 -1.59 4.96 5.04
CA SER A 105 -2.11 6.31 5.30
C SER A 105 -1.00 7.36 5.29
N ASP A 106 -1.37 8.60 4.94
CA ASP A 106 -0.51 9.80 5.01
C ASP A 106 0.85 9.66 4.32
N SER A 107 0.86 9.01 3.16
CA SER A 107 2.07 8.70 2.39
C SER A 107 2.08 9.43 1.06
N GLN A 108 3.26 9.92 0.66
CA GLN A 108 3.45 10.61 -0.60
C GLN A 108 4.75 10.16 -1.28
N VAL A 109 4.61 9.66 -2.50
CA VAL A 109 5.74 9.20 -3.32
C VAL A 109 5.70 9.77 -4.73
N ARG A 110 6.86 9.88 -5.36
CA ARG A 110 7.00 10.04 -6.82
C ARG A 110 7.80 8.90 -7.42
N LEU A 111 7.47 8.54 -8.65
CA LEU A 111 8.19 7.54 -9.42
C LEU A 111 9.16 8.23 -10.37
N HIS A 112 10.40 7.80 -10.37
CA HIS A 112 11.44 8.29 -11.28
C HIS A 112 12.12 7.09 -11.94
N LEU A 113 12.71 7.33 -13.10
CA LEU A 113 13.57 6.36 -13.77
C LEU A 113 14.98 6.94 -13.88
N GLU A 114 15.98 6.23 -13.35
CA GLU A 114 17.36 6.53 -13.69
C GLU A 114 17.60 6.05 -15.12
N LYS A 115 17.87 6.95 -16.05
CA LYS A 115 17.83 6.64 -17.48
C LYS A 115 18.98 5.74 -17.94
N LYS A 116 20.16 5.86 -17.33
CA LYS A 116 21.35 5.14 -17.81
C LYS A 116 21.22 3.63 -17.61
N LEU A 117 20.74 3.23 -16.44
CA LEU A 117 20.60 1.82 -16.04
C LEU A 117 19.14 1.39 -15.94
N SER A 118 18.19 2.25 -16.32
CA SER A 118 16.74 2.01 -16.23
C SER A 118 16.30 1.54 -14.84
N ILE A 119 16.90 2.11 -13.79
CA ILE A 119 16.63 1.75 -12.40
C ILE A 119 15.37 2.49 -11.93
N PRO A 120 14.31 1.80 -11.50
CA PRO A 120 13.16 2.43 -10.89
C PRO A 120 13.55 3.05 -9.54
N ARG A 121 13.17 4.31 -9.35
CA ARG A 121 13.35 5.06 -8.11
C ARG A 121 11.99 5.45 -7.56
N VAL A 122 11.71 5.04 -6.33
CA VAL A 122 10.58 5.54 -5.55
C VAL A 122 11.11 6.64 -4.64
N VAL A 123 10.77 7.88 -4.96
CA VAL A 123 11.09 9.03 -4.13
C VAL A 123 10.03 9.13 -3.04
N LEU A 124 10.37 8.73 -1.81
CA LEU A 124 9.50 8.84 -0.65
C LEU A 124 9.65 10.24 -0.06
N GLU A 125 8.67 11.10 -0.33
CA GLU A 125 8.67 12.48 0.14
C GLU A 125 8.19 12.55 1.59
N GLN A 126 7.16 11.79 1.94
CA GLN A 126 6.55 11.76 3.27
C GLN A 126 5.84 10.43 3.54
N GLY A 127 5.76 10.05 4.82
CA GLY A 127 4.95 8.92 5.27
C GLY A 127 5.73 7.62 5.15
N GLN A 128 5.10 6.56 4.65
CA GLN A 128 5.69 5.23 4.61
C GLN A 128 5.53 4.57 3.24
N ALA A 129 6.53 3.80 2.84
CA ALA A 129 6.46 2.86 1.73
C ALA A 129 6.92 1.48 2.22
N GLU A 130 6.14 0.46 1.90
CA GLU A 130 6.53 -0.94 2.05
C GLU A 130 6.76 -1.53 0.68
N ALA A 131 7.94 -2.08 0.44
CA ALA A 131 8.33 -2.55 -0.88
C ALA A 131 8.67 -4.04 -0.87
N TYR A 132 8.17 -4.73 -1.88
CA TYR A 132 8.42 -6.14 -2.18
C TYR A 132 9.16 -6.19 -3.51
N VAL A 133 10.49 -6.19 -3.43
CA VAL A 133 11.37 -6.14 -4.61
C VAL A 133 11.69 -7.57 -5.03
N ILE A 134 11.44 -7.89 -6.30
CA ILE A 134 11.71 -9.23 -6.83
C ILE A 134 13.22 -9.48 -6.88
N LYS A 135 13.66 -10.62 -6.34
CA LYS A 135 15.07 -11.04 -6.42
C LYS A 135 15.38 -11.50 -7.83
N ARG A 136 16.43 -10.92 -8.43
CA ARG A 136 16.92 -11.32 -9.74
C ARG A 136 18.43 -11.56 -9.73
N ALA A 137 18.87 -12.35 -10.72
CA ALA A 137 20.25 -12.85 -10.79
C ALA A 137 21.28 -11.79 -11.19
N SER A 138 20.88 -10.71 -11.87
CA SER A 138 21.81 -9.66 -12.31
C SER A 138 22.07 -8.59 -11.25
N ASP A 139 23.27 -8.00 -11.28
CA ASP A 139 23.65 -6.81 -10.50
C ASP A 139 23.01 -5.51 -11.05
N HIS A 140 22.41 -5.56 -12.23
CA HIS A 140 21.69 -4.44 -12.87
C HIS A 140 20.21 -4.38 -12.51
N ASP A 141 19.64 -5.44 -11.93
CA ASP A 141 18.25 -5.48 -11.44
C ASP A 141 18.16 -4.77 -10.08
N ARG A 142 18.34 -3.45 -10.09
CA ARG A 142 18.35 -2.61 -8.90
C ARG A 142 17.01 -1.92 -8.75
N PHE A 143 16.56 -1.81 -7.51
CA PHE A 143 15.46 -0.96 -7.11
C PHE A 143 15.99 0.06 -6.11
N GLN A 144 15.49 1.29 -6.15
CA GLN A 144 15.91 2.33 -5.21
C GLN A 144 14.73 3.02 -4.54
N ILE A 145 14.87 3.24 -3.23
CA ILE A 145 14.06 4.23 -2.52
C ILE A 145 14.95 5.43 -2.22
N VAL A 146 14.49 6.61 -2.61
CA VAL A 146 15.17 7.88 -2.34
C VAL A 146 14.37 8.61 -1.29
N THR A 147 15.05 9.06 -0.25
CA THR A 147 14.49 9.90 0.83
C THR A 147 15.27 11.21 0.88
N PRO A 148 14.76 12.25 1.57
CA PRO A 148 15.52 13.48 1.81
C PRO A 148 16.85 13.30 2.55
N VAL A 149 17.07 12.15 3.21
CA VAL A 149 18.25 11.89 4.05
C VAL A 149 19.21 10.83 3.47
N GLY A 150 18.86 10.21 2.33
CA GLY A 150 19.73 9.23 1.69
C GLY A 150 19.04 8.36 0.64
N VAL A 151 19.85 7.51 0.00
CA VAL A 151 19.42 6.55 -1.03
C VAL A 151 19.56 5.14 -0.49
N LEU A 152 18.51 4.35 -0.71
CA LEU A 152 18.44 2.94 -0.33
C LEU A 152 18.50 2.10 -1.61
N GLY A 153 19.62 1.39 -1.81
CA GLY A 153 19.81 0.43 -2.88
C GLY A 153 19.32 -0.95 -2.43
N VAL A 154 18.48 -1.57 -3.25
CA VAL A 154 17.77 -2.80 -2.85
C VAL A 154 17.87 -3.85 -3.92
N ARG A 155 18.04 -5.10 -3.47
CA ARG A 155 18.04 -6.28 -4.33
C ARG A 155 17.30 -7.43 -3.64
N GLY A 156 16.12 -7.77 -4.16
CA GLY A 156 15.37 -8.95 -3.70
C GLY A 156 15.07 -8.92 -2.21
N THR A 157 14.23 -7.98 -1.78
CA THR A 157 14.08 -7.63 -0.37
C THR A 157 12.63 -7.26 -0.09
N HIS A 158 12.16 -7.60 1.10
CA HIS A 158 10.94 -7.07 1.69
C HIS A 158 11.31 -6.13 2.83
N PHE A 159 10.96 -4.86 2.71
CA PHE A 159 11.36 -3.84 3.67
C PHE A 159 10.35 -2.70 3.74
N ARG A 160 10.43 -1.92 4.81
CA ARG A 160 9.65 -0.70 5.04
C ARG A 160 10.60 0.48 5.16
N VAL A 161 10.14 1.62 4.67
CA VAL A 161 10.82 2.91 4.84
C VAL A 161 9.78 3.92 5.27
N ARG A 162 10.05 4.64 6.36
CA ARG A 162 9.24 5.77 6.81
C ARG A 162 10.07 7.03 6.84
N ASN A 163 9.53 8.14 6.37
CA ASN A 163 10.19 9.44 6.32
C ASN A 163 9.27 10.55 6.86
N ASP A 164 9.80 11.36 7.79
CA ASP A 164 9.12 12.52 8.40
C ASP A 164 9.88 13.83 8.12
N ALA A 165 10.66 13.88 7.02
CA ALA A 165 11.55 14.95 6.57
C ALA A 165 12.84 15.16 7.41
N GLU A 166 12.81 14.92 8.71
CA GLU A 166 14.00 15.04 9.57
C GLU A 166 14.82 13.75 9.61
N ARG A 167 14.13 12.62 9.63
CA ARG A 167 14.71 11.28 9.69
C ARG A 167 14.02 10.33 8.74
N SER A 168 14.74 9.28 8.38
CA SER A 168 14.18 8.08 7.76
C SER A 168 14.44 6.88 8.63
N LEU A 169 13.44 6.00 8.71
CA LEU A 169 13.49 4.72 9.42
C LEU A 169 13.40 3.64 8.36
N LEU A 170 14.39 2.76 8.30
CA LEU A 170 14.44 1.61 7.41
C LEU A 170 14.26 0.35 8.26
N GLU A 171 13.32 -0.51 7.92
CA GLU A 171 13.12 -1.80 8.58
C GLU A 171 13.13 -2.93 7.54
N VAL A 172 14.14 -3.80 7.58
CA VAL A 172 14.32 -4.89 6.62
C VAL A 172 13.72 -6.18 7.19
N LEU A 173 12.69 -6.71 6.53
CA LEU A 173 11.97 -7.91 6.97
C LEU A 173 12.57 -9.19 6.35
N ASP A 174 12.96 -9.11 5.08
CA ASP A 174 13.66 -10.19 4.37
C ASP A 174 14.68 -9.61 3.38
N GLY A 175 15.79 -10.32 3.15
CA GLY A 175 16.86 -9.89 2.25
C GLY A 175 17.85 -8.91 2.90
N GLN A 176 18.29 -7.91 2.13
CA GLN A 176 19.27 -6.92 2.57
C GLN A 176 19.11 -5.60 1.80
N VAL A 177 19.24 -4.48 2.52
CA VAL A 177 19.26 -3.14 1.93
C VAL A 177 20.61 -2.49 2.14
N ALA A 178 21.12 -1.88 1.09
CA ALA A 178 22.26 -0.99 1.15
C ALA A 178 21.78 0.45 1.34
N ALA A 179 22.05 1.03 2.51
CA ALA A 179 21.76 2.42 2.80
C ALA A 179 23.02 3.27 2.56
N ASN A 180 22.88 4.33 1.79
CA ASN A 180 23.96 5.25 1.50
C ASN A 180 23.55 6.69 1.84
N ARG A 181 24.37 7.33 2.67
CA ARG A 181 24.31 8.76 3.00
C ARG A 181 25.56 9.44 2.44
N ASP A 182 25.47 9.88 1.19
CA ASP A 182 26.54 10.55 0.46
C ASP A 182 27.94 9.89 0.61
N ARG A 183 28.99 10.68 0.88
CA ARG A 183 30.39 10.21 0.91
C ARG A 183 30.75 9.35 2.13
N THR A 184 29.79 9.02 3.01
CA THR A 184 30.08 8.26 4.25
C THR A 184 30.16 6.75 4.07
N GLY A 185 29.95 6.25 2.85
CA GLY A 185 30.03 4.83 2.52
C GLY A 185 28.67 4.12 2.60
N GLU A 186 28.64 2.92 2.05
CA GLU A 186 27.46 2.06 2.02
C GLU A 186 27.35 1.23 3.30
N ILE A 187 26.17 1.22 3.91
CA ILE A 187 25.87 0.43 5.10
C ILE A 187 24.83 -0.61 4.77
N LYS A 188 25.14 -1.86 5.11
CA LYS A 188 24.26 -2.99 4.83
C LYS A 188 23.37 -3.25 6.04
N VAL A 189 22.06 -3.35 5.79
CA VAL A 189 21.03 -3.70 6.76
C VAL A 189 20.46 -5.04 6.36
N ALA A 190 20.67 -6.05 7.19
CA ALA A 190 20.19 -7.40 6.92
C ALA A 190 18.73 -7.58 7.39
N ALA A 191 18.13 -8.70 6.99
CA ALA A 191 16.83 -9.12 7.50
C ALA A 191 16.78 -9.07 9.03
N ARG A 192 15.62 -8.65 9.55
CA ARG A 192 15.34 -8.45 10.98
C ARG A 192 16.13 -7.32 11.64
N GLN A 193 16.74 -6.44 10.83
CA GLN A 193 17.38 -5.23 11.32
C GLN A 193 16.64 -3.97 10.88
N GLY A 194 16.70 -2.97 11.74
CA GLY A 194 16.21 -1.63 11.52
C GLY A 194 17.36 -0.62 11.56
N LEU A 195 17.14 0.54 10.95
CA LEU A 195 18.15 1.56 10.85
C LEU A 195 17.50 2.94 10.84
N LEU A 196 17.86 3.75 11.85
CA LEU A 196 17.49 5.16 11.93
C LEU A 196 18.55 6.00 11.19
N PHE A 197 18.15 6.59 10.07
CA PHE A 197 18.97 7.53 9.30
C PHE A 197 18.55 8.96 9.56
N LYS A 198 19.51 9.76 10.02
CA LYS A 198 19.42 11.22 10.08
C LYS A 198 20.45 11.82 9.13
N LYS A 199 20.34 13.13 8.83
CA LYS A 199 21.34 13.83 7.99
C LYS A 199 22.77 13.73 8.53
N GLN A 200 22.94 13.59 9.85
CA GLN A 200 24.23 13.45 10.54
C GLN A 200 24.11 12.42 11.66
N GLY A 201 25.25 12.00 12.23
CA GLY A 201 25.34 11.02 13.30
C GLY A 201 25.59 9.60 12.80
N ASP A 202 25.95 8.69 13.70
CA ASP A 202 26.31 7.32 13.33
C ASP A 202 25.13 6.52 12.80
N LEU A 203 25.46 5.50 12.00
CA LEU A 203 24.50 4.64 11.34
C LEU A 203 24.70 3.23 11.84
N ASN A 204 23.93 2.88 12.85
CA ASN A 204 24.07 1.61 13.56
C ASN A 204 22.78 0.80 13.34
N PRO A 205 22.81 -0.24 12.49
CA PRO A 205 21.69 -1.16 12.40
C PRO A 205 21.44 -1.82 13.76
N VAL A 206 20.17 -1.92 14.14
CA VAL A 206 19.73 -2.56 15.39
C VAL A 206 18.77 -3.70 15.08
N GLU A 207 18.68 -4.69 15.96
CA GLU A 207 17.70 -5.76 15.79
C GLU A 207 16.27 -5.22 15.98
N LEU A 208 15.37 -5.66 15.11
CA LEU A 208 13.96 -5.35 15.20
C LEU A 208 13.31 -6.10 16.37
N LEU A 209 12.33 -5.47 17.03
CA LEU A 209 11.49 -6.17 18.00
C LEU A 209 10.84 -7.41 17.37
N ALA A 210 10.69 -8.47 18.16
CA ALA A 210 9.97 -9.67 17.74
C ALA A 210 8.48 -9.37 17.46
N ALA A 211 7.85 -10.22 16.66
CA ALA A 211 6.44 -10.09 16.33
C ALA A 211 5.53 -10.21 17.58
N PRO A 212 4.56 -9.29 17.78
CA PRO A 212 3.56 -9.42 18.83
C PRO A 212 2.73 -10.71 18.69
N LYS A 213 2.38 -11.31 19.84
CA LYS A 213 1.54 -12.51 19.89
C LYS A 213 0.08 -12.14 20.16
N LEU A 214 -0.82 -12.52 19.25
CA LEU A 214 -2.26 -12.45 19.49
C LEU A 214 -2.65 -13.49 20.54
N ILE A 215 -3.36 -13.08 21.59
CA ILE A 215 -3.80 -13.98 22.68
C ILE A 215 -5.32 -14.08 22.80
N GLY A 216 -6.06 -13.22 22.10
CA GLY A 216 -7.52 -13.27 22.09
C GLY A 216 -8.15 -12.20 21.22
N GLN A 217 -9.45 -12.31 21.02
CA GLN A 217 -10.28 -11.34 20.31
C GLN A 217 -11.69 -11.28 20.91
N ASP A 218 -12.36 -10.16 20.69
CA ASP A 218 -13.76 -9.93 21.05
C ASP A 218 -14.45 -9.04 20.00
N GLY A 219 -15.76 -8.79 20.12
CA GLY A 219 -16.52 -7.97 19.17
C GLY A 219 -17.38 -8.76 18.19
N GLN A 220 -17.52 -10.07 18.42
CA GLN A 220 -18.51 -10.91 17.74
C GLN A 220 -19.89 -10.89 18.43
N LYS A 221 -19.97 -10.27 19.62
CA LYS A 221 -21.18 -10.15 20.45
C LYS A 221 -21.27 -8.73 21.02
N GLY A 222 -22.48 -8.19 21.20
CA GLY A 222 -22.73 -6.85 21.77
C GLY A 222 -23.44 -5.89 20.83
N ASP A 223 -23.77 -4.69 21.34
CA ASP A 223 -24.61 -3.70 20.63
C ASP A 223 -23.85 -2.86 19.58
N ALA A 224 -22.51 -2.78 19.69
CA ALA A 224 -21.66 -2.05 18.75
C ALA A 224 -20.65 -3.00 18.09
N PRO A 225 -20.49 -2.98 16.75
CA PRO A 225 -19.60 -3.88 16.02
C PRO A 225 -18.13 -3.42 16.12
N VAL A 226 -17.59 -3.43 17.34
CA VAL A 226 -16.18 -3.10 17.62
C VAL A 226 -15.39 -4.39 17.77
N TRP A 227 -14.63 -4.74 16.74
CA TRP A 227 -13.71 -5.88 16.78
C TRP A 227 -12.48 -5.51 17.60
N SER A 228 -12.27 -6.18 18.73
CA SER A 228 -11.11 -5.96 19.60
C SER A 228 -10.12 -7.12 19.49
N LEU A 229 -8.83 -6.81 19.40
CA LEU A 229 -7.75 -7.78 19.43
C LEU A 229 -6.89 -7.54 20.68
N TYR A 230 -6.55 -8.61 21.39
CA TYR A 230 -5.73 -8.57 22.60
C TYR A 230 -4.38 -9.22 22.32
N LEU A 231 -3.31 -8.48 22.62
CA LEU A 231 -1.94 -8.89 22.39
C LEU A 231 -1.27 -9.25 23.71
N ARG A 232 -0.30 -10.15 23.68
CA ARG A 232 0.63 -10.29 24.80
C ARG A 232 1.50 -9.03 24.88
N PRO A 233 1.64 -8.38 26.05
CA PRO A 233 2.57 -7.28 26.21
C PRO A 233 3.98 -7.70 25.76
N LEU A 234 4.59 -6.89 24.89
CA LEU A 234 5.92 -7.13 24.34
C LEU A 234 6.93 -6.21 25.02
N PRO A 235 7.97 -6.74 25.68
CA PRO A 235 9.03 -5.93 26.26
C PRO A 235 9.70 -5.02 25.21
N GLY A 236 9.95 -3.76 25.58
CA GLY A 236 10.55 -2.75 24.69
C GLY A 236 9.56 -2.08 23.72
N ALA A 237 8.32 -2.58 23.59
CA ALA A 237 7.31 -1.98 22.72
C ALA A 237 6.74 -0.68 23.31
N GLN A 238 6.84 0.41 22.55
CA GLN A 238 6.27 1.72 22.86
C GLN A 238 4.89 1.93 22.23
N ARG A 239 4.63 1.25 21.11
CA ARG A 239 3.38 1.34 20.35
C ARG A 239 3.16 0.07 19.57
N TYR A 240 1.91 -0.30 19.35
CA TYR A 240 1.48 -1.42 18.51
C TYR A 240 0.79 -0.89 17.27
N ARG A 241 0.89 -1.66 16.18
CA ARG A 241 0.09 -1.46 14.97
C ARG A 241 -0.58 -2.78 14.60
N ALA A 242 -1.80 -2.65 14.12
CA ALA A 242 -2.52 -3.74 13.49
C ALA A 242 -3.03 -3.28 12.13
N GLN A 243 -2.91 -4.14 11.13
CA GLN A 243 -3.47 -3.95 9.80
C GLN A 243 -4.38 -5.11 9.45
N VAL A 244 -5.49 -4.81 8.80
CA VAL A 244 -6.48 -5.79 8.34
C VAL A 244 -6.50 -5.75 6.82
N ALA A 245 -6.23 -6.89 6.17
CA ALA A 245 -6.24 -7.02 4.73
C ALA A 245 -7.12 -8.18 4.26
N THR A 246 -7.53 -8.15 2.99
CA THR A 246 -8.28 -9.24 2.35
C THR A 246 -7.39 -10.23 1.59
N ASP A 247 -6.07 -10.05 1.62
CA ASP A 247 -5.07 -10.95 1.06
C ASP A 247 -3.88 -11.16 2.00
N LYS A 248 -3.20 -12.30 1.87
CA LYS A 248 -2.06 -12.70 2.72
C LYS A 248 -0.81 -11.86 2.53
N THR A 249 -0.69 -11.17 1.40
CA THR A 249 0.46 -10.33 1.07
C THR A 249 0.28 -8.87 1.46
N PHE A 250 -0.82 -8.54 2.13
CA PHE A 250 -1.16 -7.18 2.58
C PHE A 250 -1.12 -6.15 1.44
N MET A 251 -1.54 -6.53 0.23
CA MET A 251 -1.67 -5.64 -0.92
C MET A 251 -3.02 -4.94 -0.94
N ASN A 252 -4.04 -5.50 -0.30
CA ASN A 252 -5.40 -4.96 -0.22
C ASN A 252 -5.78 -4.73 1.25
N ILE A 253 -5.08 -3.78 1.87
CA ILE A 253 -5.33 -3.34 3.24
C ILE A 253 -6.65 -2.56 3.29
N LYS A 254 -7.48 -2.89 4.27
CA LYS A 254 -8.80 -2.29 4.50
C LYS A 254 -8.79 -1.28 5.63
N GLN A 255 -8.09 -1.58 6.71
CA GLN A 255 -7.96 -0.70 7.86
C GLN A 255 -6.60 -0.91 8.53
N GLU A 256 -6.16 0.13 9.24
CA GLU A 256 -5.09 0.03 10.21
C GLU A 256 -5.48 0.75 11.49
N ASN A 257 -4.87 0.34 12.59
CA ASN A 257 -4.99 1.03 13.85
C ASN A 257 -3.65 0.97 14.59
N PHE A 258 -3.46 1.91 15.50
CA PHE A 258 -2.32 2.00 16.38
C PHE A 258 -2.76 2.17 17.84
N SER A 259 -2.01 1.59 18.77
CA SER A 259 -2.30 1.69 20.21
C SER A 259 -1.02 1.74 21.02
N SER A 260 -0.99 2.53 22.09
CA SER A 260 0.10 2.50 23.08
C SER A 260 -0.04 1.32 24.06
N THR A 261 -1.17 0.61 24.01
CA THR A 261 -1.46 -0.56 24.85
C THR A 261 -1.55 -1.80 23.96
N PRO A 262 -1.37 -3.03 24.51
CA PRO A 262 -1.46 -4.27 23.75
C PRO A 262 -2.92 -4.67 23.44
N LYS A 263 -3.72 -3.70 22.97
CA LYS A 263 -5.12 -3.84 22.56
C LYS A 263 -5.35 -3.00 21.31
N MET A 264 -5.97 -3.60 20.30
CA MET A 264 -6.32 -2.97 19.02
C MET A 264 -7.83 -3.04 18.81
N SER A 265 -8.40 -2.08 18.09
CA SER A 265 -9.83 -2.06 17.79
C SER A 265 -10.11 -1.72 16.34
N PHE A 266 -11.13 -2.31 15.74
CA PHE A 266 -11.59 -2.01 14.38
C PHE A 266 -13.12 -1.90 14.35
N THR A 267 -13.64 -1.08 13.44
CA THR A 267 -15.08 -0.82 13.31
C THR A 267 -15.47 -0.70 11.86
N GLY A 268 -16.71 -1.02 11.50
CA GLY A 268 -17.21 -0.84 10.14
C GLY A 268 -16.64 -1.80 9.09
N LEU A 269 -15.95 -2.86 9.52
CA LEU A 269 -15.59 -3.99 8.68
C LEU A 269 -16.81 -4.88 8.45
N LYS A 270 -16.93 -5.44 7.24
CA LYS A 270 -17.99 -6.40 6.90
C LYS A 270 -17.63 -7.79 7.41
N ALA A 271 -18.62 -8.67 7.51
CA ALA A 271 -18.34 -10.08 7.75
C ALA A 271 -17.47 -10.64 6.61
N SER A 272 -16.27 -11.15 6.93
CA SER A 272 -15.35 -11.72 5.94
C SER A 272 -14.22 -12.49 6.61
N PHE A 273 -13.46 -13.22 5.80
CA PHE A 273 -12.15 -13.74 6.19
C PHE A 273 -11.10 -12.64 5.97
N TYR A 274 -10.37 -12.29 7.03
CA TYR A 274 -9.34 -11.27 7.00
C TYR A 274 -7.98 -11.84 7.41
N HIS A 275 -6.93 -11.23 6.87
CA HIS A 275 -5.56 -11.41 7.30
C HIS A 275 -5.18 -10.22 8.18
N VAL A 276 -4.81 -10.51 9.43
CA VAL A 276 -4.40 -9.49 10.40
C VAL A 276 -2.91 -9.54 10.58
N ARG A 277 -2.23 -8.41 10.36
CA ARG A 277 -0.81 -8.23 10.63
C ARG A 277 -0.61 -7.37 11.86
N LEU A 278 0.22 -7.85 12.77
CA LEU A 278 0.55 -7.20 14.03
C LEU A 278 2.04 -6.90 14.08
N SER A 279 2.39 -5.70 14.54
CA SER A 279 3.77 -5.23 14.76
C SER A 279 3.83 -4.30 15.97
N ALA A 280 5.04 -4.05 16.46
CA ALA A 280 5.30 -3.11 17.55
C ALA A 280 6.44 -2.18 17.20
N TYR A 281 6.45 -0.98 17.78
CA TYR A 281 7.50 0.02 17.62
C TYR A 281 8.37 0.05 18.87
N ASP A 282 9.69 0.16 18.68
CA ASP A 282 10.65 0.35 19.76
C ASP A 282 10.76 1.82 20.18
N GLU A 283 11.71 2.11 21.08
CA GLU A 283 12.01 3.48 21.57
C GLU A 283 12.56 4.42 20.48
N ASN A 284 13.21 3.88 19.45
CA ASN A 284 13.70 4.63 18.30
C ASN A 284 12.59 4.90 17.27
N GLY A 285 11.43 4.28 17.47
CA GLY A 285 10.29 4.32 16.57
C GLY A 285 10.46 3.41 15.37
N LEU A 286 11.35 2.40 15.40
CA LEU A 286 11.47 1.36 14.37
C LEU A 286 10.33 0.36 14.52
N GLU A 287 9.67 0.02 13.42
CA GLU A 287 8.64 -1.02 13.41
C GLU A 287 9.28 -2.42 13.38
N GLY A 288 8.94 -3.26 14.34
CA GLY A 288 9.46 -4.60 14.50
C GLY A 288 8.97 -5.62 13.48
N GLU A 289 9.36 -6.87 13.68
CA GLU A 289 8.86 -8.03 12.93
C GLU A 289 7.32 -8.14 13.00
N THR A 290 6.75 -8.87 12.04
CA THR A 290 5.30 -8.95 11.88
C THR A 290 4.75 -10.34 12.18
N GLY A 291 3.66 -10.40 12.94
CA GLY A 291 2.88 -11.62 13.15
C GLY A 291 1.61 -11.57 12.33
N VAL A 292 1.33 -12.62 11.56
CA VAL A 292 0.14 -12.71 10.70
C VAL A 292 -0.84 -13.75 11.22
N TYR A 293 -2.11 -13.38 11.30
CA TYR A 293 -3.19 -14.21 11.81
C TYR A 293 -4.37 -14.19 10.84
N ASP A 294 -4.85 -15.37 10.48
CA ASP A 294 -6.02 -15.54 9.62
C ASP A 294 -7.27 -15.61 10.50
N ILE A 295 -8.18 -14.65 10.36
CA ILE A 295 -9.34 -14.52 11.25
C ILE A 295 -10.62 -14.33 10.45
N PHE A 296 -11.61 -15.18 10.72
CA PHE A 296 -12.97 -14.94 10.27
C PHE A 296 -13.66 -13.95 11.21
N TYR A 297 -13.93 -12.74 10.71
CA TYR A 297 -14.67 -11.72 11.44
C TYR A 297 -16.15 -11.78 11.07
N TYR A 298 -16.99 -11.87 12.09
CA TYR A 298 -18.45 -11.85 11.95
C TYR A 298 -19.02 -10.86 12.98
N PRO A 299 -19.33 -9.61 12.59
CA PRO A 299 -19.91 -8.62 13.49
C PRO A 299 -21.33 -9.03 13.90
N PRO A 300 -21.81 -8.57 15.08
CA PRO A 300 -23.22 -8.68 15.43
C PRO A 300 -24.09 -8.03 14.34
N THR A 301 -25.08 -8.75 13.85
CA THR A 301 -26.10 -8.16 12.96
C THR A 301 -26.83 -7.10 13.77
N ALA A 302 -26.90 -5.87 13.26
CA ALA A 302 -27.79 -4.87 13.84
C ALA A 302 -29.21 -5.45 13.81
N GLN A 303 -29.77 -5.78 14.97
CA GLN A 303 -31.19 -6.10 15.04
C GLN A 303 -31.94 -4.83 14.64
N VAL A 304 -32.62 -4.88 13.50
CA VAL A 304 -33.60 -3.86 13.13
C VAL A 304 -34.67 -3.91 14.22
N ARG A 305 -34.69 -2.91 15.10
CA ARG A 305 -35.81 -2.65 16.01
C ARG A 305 -36.90 -1.88 15.29
#